data_AF-A0A4Y2NBU6-F1
#
_entry.id   AF-A0A4Y2NBU6-F1
#
_cell.length_a   1.000
_cell.length_b   1.000
_cell.length_c   1.000
_cell.angle_alpha   90.00
_cell.angle_beta   90.00
_cell.angle_gamma   90.00
#
_symmetry.space_group_name_H-M   'P 1'
#
loop_
_entity.id
_entity.type
_entity.pdbx_description
1 polymer ?
#
loop_
_entity_poly.entity_id
_entity_poly.type
_entity_poly.pdbx_seq_one_letter_code
_entity_poly.pdbx_strand_id
1 'polypeptide(L)'
;MQKCSDLSDVQKGMIIGFRAKGGSISETANFVNCSRAAVVKVYRAWQYGTIQNQRRGKCGAPRAIVDRGERRLRRCVRANRRATVEQLTAQMNQGATKSVSSTTVQRTLLRMGLRSRHLVNAPALTRQHTRQ
;
A
#
# COMPACT_ATOMS: atom_id res chain seq x y z
N MET A 1 -20.92 -17.72 -7.89
CA MET A 1 -21.10 -16.26 -7.74
C MET A 1 -19.85 -15.59 -8.30
N GLN A 2 -19.90 -15.02 -9.51
CA GLN A 2 -18.75 -14.41 -10.17
C GLN A 2 -18.31 -13.16 -9.39
N LYS A 3 -16.99 -12.93 -9.26
CA LYS A 3 -16.44 -11.71 -8.65
C LYS A 3 -16.95 -10.51 -9.44
N CYS A 4 -17.62 -9.56 -8.78
CA CYS A 4 -17.94 -8.26 -9.37
C CYS A 4 -16.64 -7.49 -9.61
N SER A 5 -16.23 -7.37 -10.87
CA SER A 5 -15.32 -6.31 -11.27
C SER A 5 -16.01 -4.97 -11.04
N ASP A 6 -15.25 -3.99 -10.54
CA ASP A 6 -15.76 -2.62 -10.45
C ASP A 6 -16.08 -2.10 -11.86
N LEU A 7 -17.23 -1.45 -12.01
CA LEU A 7 -17.61 -0.80 -13.28
C LEU A 7 -16.57 0.25 -13.66
N SER A 8 -16.22 0.29 -14.94
CA SER A 8 -15.35 1.34 -15.46
C SER A 8 -16.02 2.71 -15.36
N ASP A 9 -15.22 3.77 -15.33
CA ASP A 9 -15.76 5.14 -15.25
C ASP A 9 -16.62 5.48 -16.49
N VAL A 10 -16.29 4.88 -17.64
CA VAL A 10 -17.09 4.96 -18.87
C VAL A 10 -18.44 4.29 -18.69
N GLN A 11 -18.49 3.07 -18.15
CA GLN A 11 -19.74 2.36 -17.88
C GLN A 11 -20.61 3.10 -16.86
N LYS A 12 -20.01 3.65 -15.80
CA LYS A 12 -20.73 4.49 -14.83
C LYS A 12 -21.32 5.73 -15.50
N GLY A 13 -20.57 6.39 -16.38
CA GLY A 13 -21.04 7.53 -17.17
C GLY A 13 -22.23 7.17 -18.06
N MET A 14 -22.18 6.03 -18.75
CA MET A 14 -23.28 5.52 -19.57
C MET A 14 -24.54 5.26 -18.73
N ILE A 15 -24.40 4.65 -17.55
CA ILE A 15 -25.52 4.41 -16.62
C ILE A 15 -26.16 5.74 -16.21
N ILE A 16 -25.36 6.74 -15.82
CA ILE A 16 -25.86 8.05 -15.40
C ILE A 16 -26.60 8.73 -16.55
N GLY A 17 -25.98 8.79 -17.73
CA GLY A 17 -26.55 9.44 -18.90
C GLY A 17 -27.86 8.80 -19.38
N PHE A 18 -27.94 7.47 -19.39
CA PHE A 18 -29.16 6.76 -19.80
C PHE A 18 -30.30 6.95 -18.79
N ARG A 19 -29.98 6.92 -17.49
CA ARG A 19 -30.96 7.12 -16.42
C ARG A 19 -31.45 8.56 -16.32
N ALA A 20 -30.58 9.55 -16.55
CA ALA A 20 -30.95 10.96 -16.58
C ALA A 20 -31.90 11.30 -17.74
N LYS A 21 -31.85 10.54 -18.84
CA LYS A 21 -32.78 10.63 -19.97
C LYS A 21 -34.12 9.90 -19.75
N GLY A 22 -34.36 9.35 -18.55
CA GLY A 22 -35.62 8.65 -18.21
C GLY A 22 -35.62 7.15 -18.52
N GLY A 23 -34.50 6.55 -18.92
CA GLY A 23 -34.43 5.12 -19.22
C GLY A 23 -34.71 4.22 -18.01
N SER A 24 -35.34 3.06 -18.24
CA SER A 24 -35.64 2.12 -17.17
C SER A 24 -34.38 1.43 -16.63
N ILE A 25 -34.47 0.88 -15.41
CA ILE A 25 -33.34 0.19 -14.78
C ILE A 25 -32.94 -1.05 -15.59
N SER A 26 -33.93 -1.79 -16.12
CA SER A 26 -33.69 -3.01 -16.88
C SER A 26 -33.04 -2.72 -18.23
N GLU A 27 -33.51 -1.70 -18.96
CA GLU A 27 -32.91 -1.29 -20.24
C GLU A 27 -31.48 -0.81 -20.05
N THR A 28 -31.22 0.01 -19.02
CA THR A 28 -29.86 0.48 -18.70
C THR A 28 -28.92 -0.69 -18.37
N ALA A 29 -29.41 -1.66 -17.59
CA ALA A 29 -28.67 -2.86 -17.20
C ALA A 29 -28.29 -3.71 -18.42
N ASN A 30 -29.24 -3.92 -19.33
CA ASN A 30 -29.01 -4.65 -20.57
C ASN A 30 -28.05 -3.90 -21.51
N PHE A 31 -28.20 -2.58 -21.63
CA PHE A 31 -27.34 -1.74 -22.47
C PHE A 31 -25.88 -1.75 -22.02
N VAL A 32 -25.63 -1.61 -20.71
CA VAL A 32 -24.27 -1.59 -20.14
C VAL A 32 -23.74 -3.00 -19.84
N ASN A 33 -24.58 -4.03 -20.07
CA ASN A 33 -24.34 -5.43 -19.73
C ASN A 33 -23.89 -5.60 -18.27
N CYS A 34 -24.68 -5.05 -17.34
CA CYS A 34 -24.40 -5.09 -15.90
C CYS A 34 -25.66 -5.46 -15.11
N SER A 35 -25.52 -5.76 -13.82
CA SER A 35 -26.67 -6.10 -12.99
C SER A 35 -27.56 -4.87 -12.72
N ARG A 36 -28.88 -5.08 -12.62
CA ARG A 36 -29.84 -4.03 -12.21
C ARG A 36 -29.45 -3.38 -10.87
N ALA A 37 -28.89 -4.16 -9.95
CA ALA A 37 -28.38 -3.67 -8.68
C ALA A 37 -27.19 -2.70 -8.85
N ALA A 38 -26.29 -2.95 -9.80
CA ALA A 38 -25.19 -2.05 -10.11
C ALA A 38 -25.68 -0.72 -10.68
N VAL A 39 -26.68 -0.75 -11.57
CA VAL A 39 -27.34 0.47 -12.11
C VAL A 39 -27.91 1.33 -10.99
N VAL A 40 -28.68 0.73 -10.08
CA VAL A 40 -29.27 1.45 -8.94
C VAL A 40 -28.20 2.02 -8.02
N LYS A 41 -27.15 1.25 -7.73
CA LYS A 41 -26.04 1.68 -6.88
C LYS A 41 -25.30 2.88 -7.46
N VAL A 42 -24.97 2.85 -8.75
CA VAL A 42 -24.29 3.95 -9.45
C VAL A 42 -25.19 5.18 -9.51
N TYR A 43 -26.45 5.02 -9.90
CA TYR A 43 -27.37 6.16 -10.05
C TYR A 43 -27.67 6.85 -8.70
N ARG A 44 -27.86 6.08 -7.61
CA ARG A 44 -28.03 6.64 -6.27
C ARG A 44 -26.76 7.35 -5.80
N ALA A 45 -25.59 6.74 -6.00
CA ALA A 45 -24.32 7.39 -5.67
C ALA A 45 -24.15 8.70 -6.45
N TRP A 46 -24.62 8.80 -7.70
CA TRP A 46 -24.59 10.04 -8.47
C TRP A 46 -25.51 11.11 -7.86
N GLN A 47 -26.77 10.74 -7.60
CA GLN A 47 -27.80 11.64 -7.08
C GLN A 47 -27.42 12.26 -5.73
N TYR A 48 -26.73 11.51 -4.87
CA TYR A 48 -26.27 11.97 -3.56
C TYR A 48 -24.81 12.46 -3.56
N GLY A 49 -24.22 12.74 -4.73
CA GLY A 49 -22.86 13.30 -4.84
C GLY A 49 -21.73 12.36 -4.36
N THR A 50 -22.03 11.07 -4.19
CA THR A 50 -21.14 10.04 -3.64
C THR A 50 -20.40 9.23 -4.71
N ILE A 51 -20.51 9.58 -6.01
CA ILE A 51 -19.56 9.09 -7.04
C ILE A 51 -18.24 9.83 -6.88
N GLN A 52 -17.64 9.63 -5.72
CA GLN A 52 -16.22 9.68 -5.63
C GLN A 52 -15.75 8.42 -6.35
N ASN A 53 -15.33 8.56 -7.60
CA ASN A 53 -14.29 7.71 -8.20
C ASN A 53 -12.98 7.92 -7.43
N GLN A 54 -13.04 7.88 -6.10
CA GLN A 54 -11.90 7.68 -5.25
C GLN A 54 -11.44 6.27 -5.58
N ARG A 55 -10.60 6.18 -6.61
CA ARG A 55 -9.52 5.20 -6.65
C ARG A 55 -9.07 5.11 -5.21
N ARG A 56 -9.21 3.92 -4.60
CA ARG A 56 -8.89 3.67 -3.20
C ARG A 56 -7.41 4.00 -2.97
N GLY A 57 -7.04 5.27 -2.93
CA GLY A 57 -5.66 5.74 -2.93
C GLY A 57 -4.99 5.47 -1.58
N LYS A 58 -5.81 5.08 -0.59
CA LYS A 58 -5.41 4.69 0.75
C LYS A 58 -6.22 3.47 1.20
N CYS A 59 -6.35 2.45 0.36
CA CYS A 59 -6.79 1.14 0.88
C CYS A 59 -5.65 0.49 1.67
N GLY A 60 -6.02 -0.15 2.79
CA GLY A 60 -5.11 -0.93 3.62
C GLY A 60 -4.98 -0.39 5.04
N ALA A 61 -4.51 -1.26 5.94
CA ALA A 61 -4.23 -0.91 7.31
C ALA A 61 -3.10 0.15 7.37
N PRO A 62 -3.16 1.08 8.34
CA PRO A 62 -2.09 2.04 8.55
C PRO A 62 -0.77 1.32 8.88
N ARG A 63 0.35 1.94 8.52
CA ARG A 63 1.69 1.41 8.80
C ARG A 63 1.93 1.35 10.31
N ALA A 64 2.56 0.27 10.76
CA ALA A 64 3.00 0.15 12.15
C ALA A 64 4.04 1.23 12.53
N ILE A 65 4.95 1.55 11.60
CA ILE A 65 5.88 2.68 11.76
C ILE A 65 5.35 3.88 10.96
N VAL A 66 4.87 4.88 11.68
CA VAL A 66 4.47 6.20 11.16
C VAL A 66 5.67 7.14 11.06
N ASP A 67 5.49 8.35 10.54
CA ASP A 67 6.59 9.29 10.25
C ASP A 67 7.42 9.67 11.48
N ARG A 68 6.82 9.68 12.68
CA ARG A 68 7.56 9.86 13.95
C ARG A 68 8.48 8.67 14.25
N GLY A 69 7.99 7.45 14.02
CA GLY A 69 8.78 6.23 14.18
C GLY A 69 9.89 6.13 13.14
N GLU A 70 9.64 6.57 11.91
CA GLU A 70 10.67 6.65 10.86
C GLU A 70 11.78 7.64 11.26
N ARG A 71 11.44 8.83 11.78
CA ARG A 71 12.41 9.79 12.31
C ARG A 71 13.22 9.23 13.48
N ARG A 72 12.60 8.46 14.39
CA ARG A 72 13.31 7.77 15.48
C ARG A 72 14.30 6.75 14.91
N LEU A 73 13.86 5.91 13.98
CA LEU A 73 14.69 4.88 13.36
C LEU A 73 15.89 5.49 12.61
N ARG A 74 15.70 6.60 11.89
CA ARG A 74 16.81 7.35 11.26
C ARG A 74 17.86 7.81 12.28
N ARG A 75 17.44 8.27 13.46
CA ARG A 75 18.37 8.67 14.54
C ARG A 75 19.14 7.46 15.08
N CYS A 76 18.46 6.33 15.32
CA CYS A 76 19.09 5.09 15.77
C CYS A 76 20.18 4.60 14.79
N VAL A 77 19.86 4.58 13.48
CA VAL A 77 20.84 4.19 12.45
C VAL A 77 22.00 5.17 12.35
N ARG A 78 21.75 6.47 12.48
CA ARG A 78 22.82 7.48 12.46
C ARG A 78 23.76 7.34 13.65
N ALA A 79 23.23 7.03 14.83
CA ALA A 79 24.01 6.82 16.05
C ALA A 79 24.88 5.56 15.97
N ASN A 80 24.34 4.45 15.45
CA ASN A 80 25.10 3.23 15.23
C ASN A 80 24.85 2.66 13.82
N ARG A 81 25.69 3.07 12.87
CA ARG A 81 25.59 2.62 11.48
C ARG A 81 25.83 1.11 11.32
N ARG A 82 26.51 0.45 12.27
CA ARG A 82 26.85 -0.99 12.23
C ARG A 82 25.80 -1.86 12.95
N ALA A 83 24.76 -1.25 13.53
CA ALA A 83 23.74 -1.99 14.26
C ALA A 83 22.99 -2.98 13.35
N THR A 84 22.73 -4.18 13.87
CA THR A 84 21.91 -5.18 13.18
C THR A 84 20.42 -4.80 13.24
N VAL A 85 19.60 -5.39 12.37
CA VAL A 85 18.14 -5.17 12.39
C VAL A 85 17.55 -5.53 13.75
N GLU A 86 18.02 -6.62 14.37
CA GLU A 86 17.56 -7.04 15.70
C GLU A 86 17.90 -6.01 16.79
N GLN A 87 19.12 -5.47 16.78
CA GLN A 87 19.53 -4.41 17.72
C GLN A 87 18.68 -3.15 17.54
N LEU A 88 18.42 -2.74 16.29
CA LEU A 88 17.55 -1.60 16.00
C LEU A 88 16.10 -1.86 16.43
N THR A 89 15.63 -3.10 16.30
CA THR A 89 14.28 -3.51 16.69
C THR A 89 14.11 -3.45 18.21
N ALA A 90 15.08 -4.00 18.95
CA ALA A 90 15.12 -3.88 20.41
C ALA A 90 15.12 -2.41 20.84
N GLN A 91 15.95 -1.57 20.22
CA GLN A 91 16.02 -0.14 20.52
C GLN A 91 14.73 0.62 20.16
N MET A 92 14.02 0.22 19.11
CA MET A 92 12.73 0.80 18.74
C MET A 92 11.62 0.41 19.72
N ASN A 93 11.68 -0.82 20.26
CA ASN A 93 10.69 -1.35 21.19
C ASN A 93 10.92 -0.90 22.64
N GLN A 94 12.12 -0.41 22.98
CA GLN A 94 12.38 0.23 24.28
C GLN A 94 11.41 1.40 24.51
N GLY A 95 10.58 1.28 25.55
CA GLY A 95 9.58 2.27 25.94
C GLY A 95 8.42 2.44 24.95
N ALA A 96 8.20 1.50 24.03
CA ALA A 96 7.09 1.55 23.08
C ALA A 96 5.85 0.85 23.65
N THR A 97 4.67 1.46 23.47
CA THR A 97 3.38 0.84 23.83
C THR A 97 2.96 -0.27 22.88
N LYS A 98 3.46 -0.24 21.65
CA LYS A 98 3.26 -1.28 20.63
C LYS A 98 4.62 -1.69 20.09
N SER A 99 4.93 -2.99 20.17
CA SER A 99 6.15 -3.53 19.61
C SER A 99 6.06 -3.59 18.08
N VAL A 100 7.21 -3.42 17.44
CA VAL A 100 7.41 -3.62 16.00
C VAL A 100 8.29 -4.83 15.76
N SER A 101 7.98 -5.59 14.70
CA SER A 101 8.78 -6.74 14.28
C SER A 101 10.05 -6.30 13.56
N SER A 102 11.07 -7.17 13.57
CA SER A 102 12.31 -6.95 12.82
C SER A 102 12.07 -6.81 11.31
N THR A 103 11.13 -7.58 10.76
CA THR A 103 10.69 -7.45 9.36
C THR A 103 10.07 -6.08 9.04
N THR A 104 9.35 -5.48 9.98
CA THR A 104 8.77 -4.14 9.81
C THR A 104 9.86 -3.07 9.82
N VAL A 105 10.83 -3.20 10.72
CA VAL A 105 12.01 -2.31 10.78
C VAL A 105 12.80 -2.42 9.48
N GLN A 106 13.10 -3.63 9.02
CA GLN A 106 13.82 -3.88 7.76
C GLN A 106 13.11 -3.27 6.54
N ARG A 107 11.79 -3.49 6.40
CA ARG A 107 10.98 -2.87 5.32
C ARG A 107 11.05 -1.35 5.35
N THR A 108 11.03 -0.76 6.54
CA THR A 108 11.11 0.68 6.73
C THR A 108 12.51 1.20 6.36
N LEU A 109 13.58 0.50 6.74
CA LEU A 109 14.95 0.81 6.33
C LEU A 109 15.11 0.83 4.81
N LEU A 110 14.63 -0.23 4.12
CA LEU A 110 14.70 -0.32 2.67
C LEU A 110 13.92 0.80 1.97
N ARG A 111 12.73 1.15 2.49
CA ARG A 111 11.94 2.28 1.98
C ARG A 111 12.67 3.62 2.13
N MET A 112 13.44 3.79 3.21
CA MET A 112 14.28 4.96 3.42
C MET A 112 15.56 4.97 2.55
N GLY A 113 15.80 3.92 1.76
CA GLY A 113 17.00 3.76 0.95
C GLY A 113 18.21 3.22 1.72
N LEU A 114 18.02 2.75 2.96
CA LEU A 114 19.09 2.17 3.78
C LEU A 114 19.16 0.67 3.53
N ARG A 115 20.29 0.23 2.97
CA ARG A 115 20.57 -1.18 2.66
C ARG A 115 21.73 -1.71 3.51
N SER A 116 21.87 -3.03 3.55
CA SER A 116 23.06 -3.65 4.12
C SER A 116 24.31 -3.11 3.41
N ARG A 117 25.39 -2.96 4.17
CA ARG A 117 26.69 -2.63 3.59
C ARG A 117 27.27 -3.88 2.95
N HIS A 118 27.63 -3.78 1.69
CA HIS A 118 28.34 -4.82 0.94
C HIS A 118 29.65 -4.22 0.43
N LEU A 119 30.74 -4.99 0.48
CA LEU A 119 31.99 -4.60 -0.17
C LEU A 119 31.77 -4.63 -1.68
N VAL A 120 31.87 -3.48 -2.35
CA VAL A 120 31.68 -3.41 -3.81
C VAL A 120 32.85 -4.09 -4.52
N ASN A 121 34.06 -3.91 -4.00
CA ASN A 121 35.29 -4.53 -4.50
C ASN A 121 35.95 -5.31 -3.38
N ALA A 122 35.62 -6.59 -3.24
CA ALA A 122 36.34 -7.48 -2.33
C ALA A 122 37.61 -7.99 -3.05
N PRO A 123 38.81 -7.87 -2.45
CA PRO A 123 40.01 -8.46 -3.03
C PRO A 123 39.87 -9.99 -3.04
N ALA A 124 40.31 -10.62 -4.14
CA ALA A 124 40.36 -12.07 -4.23
C ALA A 124 41.32 -12.61 -3.16
N LEU A 125 40.78 -13.41 -2.23
CA LEU A 125 41.60 -14.07 -1.21
C LEU A 125 42.46 -15.14 -1.91
N THR A 126 43.78 -14.97 -1.90
CA THR A 126 44.72 -15.98 -2.40
C THR A 126 45.02 -17.03 -1.33
N ARG A 127 45.62 -18.17 -1.72
CA ARG A 127 46.01 -19.26 -0.80
C ARG A 127 46.85 -18.80 0.39
N GLN A 128 47.59 -17.69 0.27
CA GLN A 128 48.39 -17.13 1.36
C GLN A 128 47.53 -16.47 2.45
N HIS A 129 46.32 -16.02 2.10
CA HIS A 129 45.38 -15.36 3.01
C HIS A 129 44.42 -16.36 3.69
N THR A 130 44.33 -17.59 3.17
CA THR A 130 43.41 -18.63 3.64
C THR A 130 44.10 -19.74 4.45
N ARG A 131 45.36 -19.56 4.85
CA ARG A 131 46.06 -20.53 5.72
C ARG A 131 45.66 -20.29 7.17
N GLN A 132 44.94 -21.27 7.73
CA GLN A 132 44.86 -21.52 9.17
C GLN A 132 46.00 -22.45 9.58
#